data_AF-A0A135W6U3-F1
#
_entry.id   AF-A0A135W6U3-F1
#
_cell.length_a   1.000
_cell.length_b   1.000
_cell.length_c   1.000
_cell.angle_alpha   90.00
_cell.angle_beta   90.00
_cell.angle_gamma   90.00
#
_symmetry.space_group_name_H-M   'P 1'
#
loop_
_entity.id
_entity.type
_entity.pdbx_description
1 polymer ?
#
loop_
_entity_poly.entity_id
_entity_poly.type
_entity_poly.pdbx_seq_one_letter_code
_entity_poly.pdbx_strand_id
1 'polypeptide(L)'
;MKRCKNCKRKPGFEKRVNCEGVLFCSDDCYEEYEGSSNDYDHPYIDDYEAIRFEYIEWMKHYENDLYEGRLEGICKKQVITESIDFLIDEFYDYDRLEGADGVFSAEIYHHLLAFEDLKSKVIHWTPTSSRA
;
A
#
# COMPACT_ATOMS: atom_id res chain seq x y z
N MET A 1 -4.74 6.16 -17.50
CA MET A 1 -4.43 6.26 -16.06
C MET A 1 -5.39 7.26 -15.43
N LYS A 2 -6.12 6.88 -14.37
CA LYS A 2 -7.13 7.74 -13.74
C LYS A 2 -6.48 8.89 -12.94
N ARG A 3 -7.16 10.03 -12.80
CA ARG A 3 -6.72 11.23 -12.05
C ARG A 3 -7.53 11.36 -10.77
N CYS A 4 -6.98 12.03 -9.76
CA CYS A 4 -7.69 12.37 -8.52
C CYS A 4 -9.02 13.08 -8.83
N LYS A 5 -10.11 12.66 -8.20
CA LYS A 5 -11.43 13.24 -8.39
C LYS A 5 -11.46 14.70 -7.93
N ASN A 6 -10.84 15.02 -6.80
CA ASN A 6 -10.78 16.36 -6.22
C ASN A 6 -9.84 17.28 -7.02
N CYS A 7 -8.51 17.09 -6.90
CA CYS A 7 -7.52 18.04 -7.42
C CYS A 7 -6.99 17.76 -8.84
N LYS A 8 -7.46 16.69 -9.51
CA LYS A 8 -7.04 16.24 -10.87
C LYS A 8 -5.56 15.87 -11.05
N ARG A 9 -4.78 15.83 -9.96
CA ARG A 9 -3.38 15.37 -9.98
C ARG A 9 -3.29 13.86 -10.26
N LYS A 10 -2.12 13.43 -10.73
CA LYS A 10 -1.75 12.03 -10.88
C LYS A 10 -1.59 11.43 -9.47
N PRO A 11 -2.32 10.37 -9.09
CA PRO A 11 -2.14 9.71 -7.80
C PRO A 11 -0.78 9.02 -7.71
N GLY A 12 -0.17 9.06 -6.53
CA GLY A 12 1.02 8.31 -6.16
C GLY A 12 0.66 7.00 -5.43
N PHE A 13 1.58 6.51 -4.59
CA PHE A 13 1.33 5.34 -3.75
C PHE A 13 0.36 5.64 -2.58
N GLU A 14 0.21 6.91 -2.19
CA GLU A 14 -0.75 7.41 -1.18
C GLU A 14 -2.18 7.55 -1.72
N LYS A 15 -2.50 6.91 -2.86
CA LYS A 15 -3.84 6.97 -3.42
C LYS A 15 -4.87 6.38 -2.45
N ARG A 16 -6.11 6.84 -2.57
CA ARG A 16 -7.26 6.32 -1.84
C ARG A 16 -8.43 6.10 -2.79
N VAL A 17 -9.22 5.07 -2.57
CA VAL A 17 -10.49 4.82 -3.24
C VAL A 17 -11.59 4.75 -2.18
N ASN A 18 -12.80 5.22 -2.49
CA ASN A 18 -13.98 5.06 -1.62
C ASN A 18 -14.84 3.86 -2.05
N CYS A 19 -15.90 3.54 -1.32
CA CYS A 19 -16.75 2.37 -1.62
C CYS A 19 -17.40 2.39 -3.01
N GLU A 20 -17.53 3.56 -3.65
CA GLU A 20 -18.04 3.73 -5.01
C GLU A 20 -16.97 3.61 -6.11
N GLY A 21 -15.70 3.40 -5.75
CA GLY A 21 -14.60 3.33 -6.71
C GLY A 21 -14.07 4.69 -7.15
N VAL A 22 -14.39 5.76 -6.41
CA VAL A 22 -13.88 7.11 -6.68
C VAL A 22 -12.45 7.22 -6.17
N LEU A 23 -11.54 7.63 -7.07
CA LEU A 23 -10.11 7.70 -6.81
C LEU A 23 -9.67 9.10 -6.35
N PHE A 24 -8.90 9.14 -5.27
CA PHE A 24 -8.27 10.32 -4.68
C PHE A 24 -6.75 10.11 -4.60
N CYS A 25 -5.98 11.20 -4.61
CA CYS A 25 -4.51 11.13 -4.54
C CYS A 25 -3.95 11.18 -3.11
N SER A 26 -4.78 11.49 -2.13
CA SER A 26 -4.42 11.60 -0.71
C SER A 26 -5.70 11.55 0.13
N ASP A 27 -5.54 11.37 1.45
CA ASP A 27 -6.64 11.43 2.41
C ASP A 27 -7.26 12.84 2.47
N ASP A 28 -6.45 13.90 2.47
CA ASP A 28 -6.95 15.28 2.36
C ASP A 28 -7.90 15.46 1.17
N CYS A 29 -7.55 14.91 0.00
CA CYS A 29 -8.39 15.02 -1.19
C CYS A 29 -9.69 14.25 -1.10
N TYR A 30 -9.74 13.19 -0.28
CA TYR A 30 -10.95 12.43 -0.01
C TYR A 30 -11.83 13.16 1.02
N GLU A 31 -11.25 13.66 2.11
CA GLU A 31 -11.96 14.38 3.17
C GLU A 31 -12.56 15.70 2.69
N GLU A 32 -11.84 16.45 1.84
CA GLU A 32 -12.32 17.73 1.28
C GLU A 32 -13.40 17.53 0.20
N TYR A 33 -13.60 16.32 -0.31
CA TYR A 33 -14.53 16.08 -1.41
C TYR A 33 -15.98 15.97 -0.90
N GLU A 34 -16.74 17.05 -1.04
CA GLU A 34 -18.15 17.18 -0.62
C GLU A 34 -19.09 16.09 -1.18
N GLY A 35 -18.69 15.39 -2.24
CA GLY A 35 -19.49 14.34 -2.88
C GLY A 35 -19.08 12.91 -2.52
N SER A 36 -18.29 12.70 -1.46
CA SER A 36 -17.88 11.34 -1.07
C SER A 36 -18.99 10.61 -0.33
N SER A 37 -19.19 9.35 -0.70
CA SER A 37 -19.97 8.37 0.04
C SER A 37 -19.39 8.20 1.46
N ASN A 38 -20.26 7.87 2.42
CA ASN A 38 -19.81 7.50 3.76
C ASN A 38 -19.28 6.06 3.75
N ASP A 39 -17.97 5.90 3.85
CA ASP A 39 -17.32 4.58 3.89
C ASP A 39 -17.34 3.93 5.30
N TYR A 40 -17.66 4.68 6.36
CA TYR A 40 -17.48 4.25 7.75
C TYR A 40 -18.27 2.98 8.13
N ASP A 41 -19.38 2.72 7.43
CA ASP A 41 -20.25 1.56 7.71
C ASP A 41 -19.93 0.35 6.79
N HIS A 42 -18.93 0.45 5.90
CA HIS A 42 -18.62 -0.64 4.98
C HIS A 42 -17.87 -1.77 5.70
N PRO A 43 -18.26 -3.06 5.53
CA PRO A 43 -17.66 -4.18 6.27
C PRO A 43 -16.16 -4.42 6.03
N TYR A 44 -15.55 -3.74 5.05
CA TYR A 44 -14.15 -3.92 4.64
C TYR A 44 -13.34 -2.62 4.75
N ILE A 45 -13.92 -1.54 5.29
CA ILE A 45 -13.22 -0.26 5.39
C ILE A 45 -12.01 -0.38 6.31
N ASP A 46 -12.16 -1.05 7.46
CA ASP A 46 -11.07 -1.19 8.44
C ASP A 46 -9.89 -1.99 7.85
N ASP A 47 -10.18 -3.10 7.16
CA ASP A 47 -9.16 -3.92 6.49
C ASP A 47 -8.47 -3.16 5.35
N TYR A 48 -9.24 -2.41 4.56
CA TYR A 48 -8.71 -1.57 3.49
C TYR A 48 -7.82 -0.44 4.04
N GLU A 49 -8.23 0.26 5.10
CA GLU A 49 -7.41 1.29 5.74
C GLU A 49 -6.14 0.69 6.34
N ALA A 50 -6.24 -0.46 7.01
CA ALA A 50 -5.11 -1.14 7.63
C ALA A 50 -4.03 -1.51 6.60
N ILE A 51 -4.41 -2.24 5.55
CA ILE A 51 -3.44 -2.68 4.53
C ILE A 51 -2.87 -1.49 3.73
N ARG A 52 -3.68 -0.47 3.47
CA ARG A 52 -3.25 0.76 2.79
C ARG A 52 -2.24 1.53 3.65
N PHE A 53 -2.50 1.67 4.95
CA PHE A 53 -1.61 2.35 5.87
C PHE A 53 -0.23 1.69 5.88
N GLU A 54 -0.19 0.37 6.10
CA GLU A 54 1.05 -0.40 6.06
C GLU A 54 1.80 -0.19 4.74
N TYR A 55 1.09 -0.26 3.61
CA TYR A 55 1.70 -0.08 2.29
C TYR A 55 2.35 1.30 2.13
N ILE A 56 1.67 2.35 2.60
CA ILE A 56 2.19 3.72 2.55
C ILE A 56 3.44 3.87 3.40
N GLU A 57 3.42 3.34 4.63
CA GLU A 57 4.57 3.41 5.55
C GLU A 57 5.77 2.65 4.97
N TRP A 58 5.56 1.43 4.47
CA TRP A 58 6.61 0.66 3.81
C TRP A 58 7.20 1.41 2.63
N MET A 59 6.38 1.97 1.74
CA MET A 59 6.84 2.72 0.58
C MET A 59 7.63 3.99 0.94
N LYS A 60 7.40 4.57 2.13
CA LYS A 60 8.17 5.72 2.64
C LYS A 60 9.52 5.33 3.24
N HIS A 61 9.62 4.13 3.84
CA HIS A 61 10.72 3.81 4.74
C HIS A 61 11.63 2.65 4.30
N TYR A 62 11.17 1.72 3.46
CA TYR A 62 11.90 0.46 3.19
C TYR A 62 13.34 0.65 2.69
N GLU A 63 13.61 1.65 1.84
CA GLU A 63 14.97 1.89 1.32
C GLU A 63 15.92 2.40 2.40
N ASN A 64 15.43 3.25 3.31
CA ASN A 64 16.21 3.75 4.42
C ASN A 64 16.51 2.62 5.40
N ASP A 65 15.53 1.78 5.72
CA ASP A 65 15.72 0.63 6.61
C ASP A 65 16.77 -0.34 6.06
N LEU A 66 16.73 -0.61 4.75
CA LEU A 66 17.73 -1.44 4.07
C LEU A 66 19.12 -0.81 4.08
N TYR A 67 19.20 0.51 3.91
CA TYR A 67 20.45 1.25 3.91
C TYR A 67 21.08 1.31 5.32
N GLU A 68 20.31 1.65 6.35
CA GLU A 68 20.75 1.70 7.74
C GLU A 68 21.15 0.31 8.24
N GLY A 69 20.31 -0.71 7.97
CA GLY A 69 20.64 -2.10 8.30
C GLY A 69 21.98 -2.53 7.71
N ARG A 70 22.26 -2.15 6.45
CA ARG A 70 23.57 -2.40 5.84
C ARG A 70 24.70 -1.71 6.60
N LEU A 71 24.55 -0.45 6.98
CA LEU A 71 25.58 0.29 7.72
C LEU A 71 25.87 -0.35 9.08
N GLU A 72 24.84 -0.93 9.71
CA GLU A 72 24.93 -1.64 10.98
C GLU A 72 25.39 -3.10 10.84
N GLY A 73 25.54 -3.60 9.61
CA GLY A 73 25.87 -5.01 9.34
C GLY A 73 24.71 -5.99 9.60
N ILE A 74 23.48 -5.49 9.68
CA ILE A 74 22.24 -6.25 9.91
C ILE A 74 21.57 -6.55 8.56
N CYS A 75 21.21 -7.84 8.34
CA CYS A 75 20.45 -8.23 7.16
C CYS A 75 18.95 -7.87 7.33
N LYS A 76 18.60 -6.60 7.12
CA LYS A 76 17.20 -6.14 7.18
C LYS A 76 16.31 -6.72 6.08
N LYS A 77 16.89 -7.21 4.98
CA LYS A 77 16.12 -7.85 3.90
C LYS A 77 15.22 -8.96 4.41
N GLN A 78 15.79 -9.90 5.19
CA GLN A 78 15.03 -11.04 5.70
C GLN A 78 13.89 -10.60 6.61
N VAL A 79 14.18 -9.67 7.53
CA VAL A 79 13.18 -9.11 8.45
C VAL A 79 12.02 -8.48 7.68
N ILE A 80 12.33 -7.64 6.68
CA ILE A 80 11.31 -6.97 5.86
C ILE A 80 10.50 -8.00 5.06
N THR A 81 11.15 -8.98 4.43
CA THR A 81 10.42 -10.00 3.66
C THR A 81 9.53 -10.88 4.52
N GLU A 82 9.95 -11.21 5.75
CA GLU A 82 9.13 -11.96 6.71
C GLU A 82 7.95 -11.14 7.21
N SER A 83 8.15 -9.84 7.46
CA SER A 83 7.05 -8.92 7.80
C SER A 83 6.03 -8.81 6.68
N ILE A 84 6.48 -8.74 5.42
CA ILE A 84 5.57 -8.72 4.27
C ILE A 84 4.80 -10.05 4.17
N ASP A 85 5.45 -11.19 4.38
CA ASP A 85 4.79 -12.49 4.33
C ASP A 85 3.71 -12.63 5.41
N PHE A 86 4.00 -12.18 6.63
CA PHE A 86 3.00 -12.16 7.71
C PHE A 86 1.78 -11.29 7.36
N LEU A 87 2.01 -10.12 6.76
CA LEU A 87 0.94 -9.22 6.34
C LEU A 87 0.10 -9.83 5.22
N ILE A 88 0.72 -10.48 4.23
CA ILE A 88 0.00 -11.15 3.15
C ILE A 88 -0.87 -12.29 3.71
N ASP A 89 -0.33 -13.08 4.65
CA ASP A 89 -1.05 -14.17 5.30
C ASP A 89 -2.27 -13.66 6.10
N GLU A 90 -2.16 -12.49 6.75
CA GLU A 90 -3.26 -11.86 7.51
C GLU A 90 -4.48 -11.55 6.62
N PHE A 91 -4.24 -11.10 5.38
CA PHE A 91 -5.29 -10.72 4.42
C PHE A 91 -5.53 -11.78 3.33
N TYR A 92 -5.04 -13.01 3.52
CA TYR A 92 -5.04 -14.06 2.50
C TYR A 92 -6.45 -14.41 1.94
N ASP A 93 -7.51 -14.23 2.73
CA ASP A 93 -8.87 -14.47 2.26
C ASP A 93 -9.27 -13.56 1.10
N TYR A 94 -8.72 -12.35 1.00
CA TYR A 94 -8.95 -11.42 -0.10
C TYR A 94 -8.21 -11.84 -1.39
N ASP A 95 -7.05 -12.48 -1.26
CA ASP A 95 -6.30 -13.06 -2.39
C ASP A 95 -7.09 -14.20 -3.04
N ARG A 96 -7.67 -15.09 -2.23
CA ARG A 96 -8.49 -16.22 -2.73
C ARG A 96 -9.73 -15.79 -3.50
N LEU A 97 -10.26 -14.61 -3.20
CA LEU A 97 -11.43 -14.05 -3.85
C LEU A 97 -11.06 -13.17 -5.06
N GLU A 98 -9.76 -12.97 -5.32
CA GLU A 98 -9.23 -12.08 -6.37
C GLU A 98 -9.90 -10.68 -6.37
N GLY A 99 -10.28 -10.21 -5.18
CA GLY A 99 -10.95 -8.93 -5.03
C GLY A 99 -12.37 -8.85 -5.63
N ALA A 100 -13.04 -9.98 -5.86
CA ALA A 100 -14.34 -10.01 -6.54
C ALA A 100 -15.50 -9.47 -5.69
N ASP A 101 -15.31 -9.27 -4.37
CA ASP A 101 -16.36 -8.88 -3.42
C ASP A 101 -16.40 -7.37 -3.18
N GLY A 102 -16.53 -6.60 -4.26
CA GLY A 102 -16.68 -5.15 -4.22
C GLY A 102 -15.36 -4.35 -4.23
N VAL A 103 -15.49 -3.03 -4.13
CA VAL A 103 -14.38 -2.10 -4.39
C VAL A 103 -13.25 -2.24 -3.38
N PHE A 104 -13.56 -2.33 -2.08
CA PHE A 104 -12.52 -2.49 -1.06
C PHE A 104 -11.85 -3.86 -1.12
N SER A 105 -12.60 -4.94 -1.38
CA SER A 105 -12.01 -6.26 -1.63
C SER A 105 -11.00 -6.20 -2.78
N ALA A 106 -11.36 -5.53 -3.89
CA ALA A 106 -10.46 -5.31 -5.02
C ALA A 106 -9.22 -4.48 -4.66
N GLU A 107 -9.37 -3.40 -3.89
CA GLU A 107 -8.23 -2.57 -3.51
C GLU A 107 -7.32 -3.28 -2.48
N ILE A 108 -7.85 -4.05 -1.54
CA ILE A 108 -7.07 -4.90 -0.63
C ILE A 108 -6.25 -5.90 -1.45
N TYR A 109 -6.89 -6.60 -2.40
CA TYR A 109 -6.19 -7.51 -3.31
C TYR A 109 -5.06 -6.81 -4.11
N HIS A 110 -5.32 -5.62 -4.64
CA HIS A 110 -4.28 -4.84 -5.33
C HIS A 110 -3.12 -4.44 -4.40
N HIS A 111 -3.39 -4.17 -3.12
CA HIS A 111 -2.34 -3.93 -2.14
C HIS A 111 -1.50 -5.18 -1.87
N LEU A 112 -2.11 -6.37 -1.79
CA LEU A 112 -1.38 -7.63 -1.67
C LEU A 112 -0.41 -7.86 -2.84
N LEU A 113 -0.88 -7.64 -4.08
CA LEU A 113 -0.01 -7.70 -5.25
C LEU A 113 1.13 -6.65 -5.21
N ALA A 114 0.85 -5.46 -4.67
CA ALA A 114 1.86 -4.43 -4.51
C ALA A 114 2.90 -4.78 -3.43
N PHE A 115 2.49 -5.48 -2.38
CA PHE A 115 3.39 -6.04 -1.37
C PHE A 115 4.27 -7.15 -1.91
N GLU A 116 3.75 -8.04 -2.77
CA GLU A 116 4.56 -9.03 -3.49
C GLU A 116 5.62 -8.37 -4.39
N ASP A 117 5.25 -7.30 -5.10
CA ASP A 117 6.20 -6.51 -5.88
C ASP A 117 7.25 -5.83 -4.99
N LEU A 118 6.85 -5.29 -3.84
CA LEU A 118 7.77 -4.71 -2.86
C LEU A 118 8.74 -5.76 -2.30
N LYS A 119 8.24 -6.95 -1.94
CA LYS A 119 9.07 -8.08 -1.49
C LYS A 119 10.13 -8.43 -2.54
N SER A 120 9.72 -8.51 -3.80
CA SER A 120 10.64 -8.73 -4.92
C SER A 120 11.71 -7.63 -5.01
N LYS A 121 11.32 -6.35 -4.90
CA LYS A 121 12.27 -5.22 -4.87
C LYS A 121 13.25 -5.33 -3.72
N VAL A 122 12.80 -5.68 -2.52
CA VAL A 122 13.64 -5.83 -1.31
C VAL A 122 14.66 -6.97 -1.49
N ILE A 123 14.23 -8.12 -2.01
CA ILE A 123 15.10 -9.27 -2.29
C ILE A 123 16.24 -8.85 -3.24
N HIS A 124 15.88 -8.17 -4.33
CA HIS A 124 16.81 -7.75 -5.38
C HIS A 124 17.49 -6.41 -5.09
N TRP A 125 17.17 -5.76 -3.96
CA TRP A 125 17.73 -4.46 -3.63
C TRP A 125 19.25 -4.55 -3.50
N THR A 126 19.95 -3.69 -4.20
CA THR A 126 21.39 -3.52 -4.05
C THR A 126 21.65 -2.08 -3.65
N PRO A 127 22.54 -1.82 -2.68
CA PRO A 127 22.93 -0.47 -2.35
C PRO A 127 23.54 0.16 -3.60
N THR A 128 22.91 1.21 -4.13
CA THR A 128 23.49 1.97 -5.23
C THR A 128 24.81 2.54 -4.74
N SER A 129 25.90 2.16 -5.40
CA SER A 129 27.21 2.74 -5.14
C SER A 129 27.13 4.26 -5.19
N SER A 130 27.51 4.90 -4.08
CA SER A 130 27.84 6.33 -3.91
C SER A 130 26.71 7.36 -4.11
N ARG A 131 26.31 8.01 -3.02
CA ARG A 131 26.54 9.47 -2.97
C ARG A 131 27.96 9.67 -2.47
N ALA A 132 28.84 10.01 -3.40
CA ALA A 132 30.09 10.69 -3.11
C ALA A 132 29.80 12.11 -2.61
#